data_AF-A0A5N6LB21-F1
#
_entry.id   AF-A0A5N6LB21-F1
#
_cell.length_a   1.000
_cell.length_b   1.000
_cell.length_c   1.000
_cell.angle_alpha   90.00
_cell.angle_beta   90.00
_cell.angle_gamma   90.00
#
_symmetry.space_group_name_H-M   'P 1'
#
loop_
_entity.id
_entity.type
_entity.pdbx_description
1 polymer ?
#
loop_
_entity_poly.entity_id
_entity_poly.type
_entity_poly.pdbx_seq_one_letter_code
_entity_poly.pdbx_strand_id
1 'polypeptide(L)'
;MSVICGAEYFVAAGCLRWLWKRCTYIGSDDSATWPPATADDFEPIPHLCRLILAVYEEDLHNPKFPPLGGYRLDPDCVIKRVTYQQTLGQAPPHLIYLDHSRREIVLAIRGLNLRKESDYKVLLNNRLGMQMFDGGYVHHGLLKSAGWLLNQESESLKRLWLENGSCYKMVFVGHSLGSGVAALMTVIVVNHRDMIGGIPRELVRCFALAPARCMSLNLAVKYADVISSVVLQDDFLPRTATPLEDIFKSIFCLPCLIFLVCLSDTFIPEGRKLRDPRRLYAPGRIYHIVERKFCRCGRYPPEVRTAIPVDGRFEHIVLSSHATADHAIIWIHKEAEKALKLMKENSSDTMTTAPKAQKFDRLQSIEKEHKDALERAVSLNIPHAVSTASGAHESTF
;
A
#
# COMPACT_ATOMS: atom_id res chain seq x y z
N MET A 1 5.99 33.65 -42.47
CA MET A 1 7.09 32.66 -42.51
C MET A 1 7.98 32.67 -41.26
N SER A 2 8.28 33.81 -40.61
CA SER A 2 9.14 33.84 -39.40
C SER A 2 8.46 33.38 -38.08
N VAL A 3 7.16 33.66 -37.89
CA VAL A 3 6.42 33.31 -36.65
C VAL A 3 6.15 31.80 -36.53
N ILE A 4 6.03 31.10 -37.66
CA ILE A 4 5.74 29.66 -37.71
C ILE A 4 7.00 28.85 -37.32
N CYS A 5 8.19 29.22 -37.81
CA CYS A 5 9.46 28.62 -37.35
C CYS A 5 9.70 28.85 -35.84
N GLY A 6 9.35 30.02 -35.31
CA GLY A 6 9.48 30.29 -33.88
C GLY A 6 8.60 29.38 -33.03
N ALA A 7 7.33 29.20 -33.42
CA ALA A 7 6.39 28.32 -32.73
C ALA A 7 6.85 26.85 -32.72
N GLU A 8 7.41 26.36 -33.83
CA GLU A 8 7.97 25.00 -33.91
C GLU A 8 9.15 24.79 -32.97
N TYR A 9 10.05 25.77 -32.85
CA TYR A 9 11.17 25.72 -31.90
C TYR A 9 10.70 25.74 -30.44
N PHE A 10 9.70 26.56 -30.10
CA PHE A 10 9.12 26.57 -28.75
C PHE A 10 8.43 25.26 -28.41
N VAL A 11 7.70 24.66 -29.35
CA VAL A 11 7.09 23.34 -29.19
C VAL A 11 8.16 22.26 -29.05
N ALA A 12 9.20 22.26 -29.89
CA ALA A 12 10.30 21.30 -29.81
C ALA A 12 11.09 21.42 -28.49
N ALA A 13 11.41 22.63 -28.05
CA ALA A 13 12.06 22.88 -26.76
C ALA A 13 11.15 22.48 -25.57
N GLY A 14 9.85 22.72 -25.68
CA GLY A 14 8.85 22.27 -24.72
C GLY A 14 8.77 20.75 -24.63
N CYS A 15 8.72 20.06 -25.76
CA CYS A 15 8.74 18.59 -25.86
C CYS A 15 10.05 18.00 -25.32
N LEU A 16 11.20 18.60 -25.62
CA LEU A 16 12.50 18.16 -25.13
C LEU A 16 12.63 18.36 -23.62
N ARG A 17 12.19 19.51 -23.09
CA ARG A 17 12.16 19.78 -21.64
C ARG A 17 11.20 18.83 -20.93
N TRP A 18 10.04 18.55 -21.52
CA TRP A 18 9.08 17.59 -20.98
C TRP A 18 9.68 16.18 -20.96
N LEU A 19 10.27 15.73 -22.08
CA LEU A 19 10.89 14.42 -22.21
C LEU A 19 12.05 14.27 -21.23
N TRP A 20 12.91 15.28 -21.14
CA TRP A 20 13.99 15.34 -20.15
C TRP A 20 13.44 15.19 -18.75
N LYS A 21 12.49 16.06 -18.35
CA LYS A 21 11.91 16.02 -17.00
C LYS A 21 11.29 14.66 -16.68
N ARG A 22 10.67 13.98 -17.64
CA ARG A 22 10.08 12.64 -17.45
C ARG A 22 11.13 11.53 -17.37
N CYS A 23 12.14 11.55 -18.22
CA CYS A 23 13.23 10.57 -18.20
C CYS A 23 14.15 10.75 -17.00
N THR A 24 14.22 11.95 -16.42
CA THR A 24 14.99 12.21 -15.19
C THR A 24 14.17 12.01 -13.91
N TYR A 25 12.86 11.85 -14.01
CA TYR A 25 11.99 11.70 -12.85
C TYR A 25 12.14 10.30 -12.26
N ILE A 26 12.32 10.23 -10.95
CA ILE A 26 12.41 8.98 -10.21
C ILE A 26 11.46 8.99 -9.02
N GLY A 27 11.09 7.82 -8.52
CA GLY A 27 10.10 7.71 -7.45
C GLY A 27 10.48 8.48 -6.18
N SER A 28 11.78 8.72 -5.95
CA SER A 28 12.26 9.54 -4.83
C SER A 28 11.73 10.96 -4.84
N ASP A 29 11.42 11.50 -6.02
CA ASP A 29 10.97 12.88 -6.21
C ASP A 29 9.56 13.10 -5.61
N ASP A 30 8.67 12.10 -5.64
CA ASP A 30 7.33 12.20 -5.02
C ASP A 30 7.38 12.33 -3.51
N SER A 31 8.42 11.76 -2.90
CA SER A 31 8.61 11.73 -1.45
C SER A 31 9.70 12.69 -0.97
N ALA A 32 10.20 13.58 -1.83
CA ALA A 32 11.34 14.43 -1.51
C ALA A 32 11.10 15.34 -0.30
N THR A 33 9.85 15.75 -0.09
CA THR A 33 9.43 16.63 1.01
C THR A 33 8.90 15.88 2.23
N TRP A 34 8.85 14.54 2.18
CA TRP A 34 8.28 13.75 3.27
C TRP A 34 9.28 13.58 4.41
N PRO A 35 8.84 13.66 5.68
CA PRO A 35 9.72 13.41 6.81
C PRO A 35 10.23 11.96 6.83
N PRO A 36 11.41 11.71 7.44
CA PRO A 36 11.90 10.35 7.64
C PRO A 36 10.99 9.57 8.60
N ALA A 37 10.83 8.27 8.35
CA ALA A 37 10.11 7.38 9.25
C ALA A 37 10.97 7.02 10.49
N THR A 38 10.31 6.76 11.61
CA THR A 38 10.99 6.28 12.82
C THR A 38 11.20 4.77 12.77
N ALA A 39 12.20 4.28 13.51
CA ALA A 39 12.48 2.84 13.61
C ALA A 39 11.28 2.07 14.18
N ASP A 40 10.59 2.63 15.18
CA ASP A 40 9.44 2.01 15.84
C ASP A 40 8.23 1.87 14.90
N ASP A 41 7.95 2.90 14.10
CA ASP A 41 6.85 2.85 13.12
C ASP A 41 7.10 1.83 12.01
N PHE A 42 8.37 1.71 11.61
CA PHE A 42 8.78 0.87 10.48
C PHE A 42 9.11 -0.58 10.89
N GLU A 43 9.27 -0.85 12.19
CA GLU A 43 9.66 -2.15 12.75
C GLU A 43 8.80 -3.34 12.28
N PRO A 44 7.46 -3.23 12.15
CA PRO A 44 6.63 -4.37 11.75
C PRO A 44 6.87 -4.84 10.31
N ILE A 45 7.31 -3.95 9.43
CA ILE A 45 7.27 -4.17 7.97
C ILE A 45 8.13 -5.36 7.51
N PRO A 46 9.41 -5.51 7.92
CA PRO A 46 10.19 -6.69 7.54
C PRO A 46 9.58 -8.01 8.03
N HIS A 47 8.98 -8.04 9.23
CA HIS A 47 8.31 -9.24 9.75
C HIS A 47 7.08 -9.59 8.92
N LEU A 48 6.23 -8.61 8.60
CA LEU A 48 5.05 -8.80 7.77
C LEU A 48 5.40 -9.23 6.33
N CYS A 49 6.53 -8.75 5.79
CA CYS A 49 7.03 -9.22 4.49
C CYS A 49 7.38 -10.72 4.52
N ARG A 50 7.95 -11.23 5.63
CA ARG A 50 8.24 -12.66 5.78
C ARG A 50 6.96 -13.49 5.88
N LEU A 51 5.95 -13.01 6.60
CA LEU A 51 4.64 -13.68 6.65
C LEU A 51 3.98 -13.76 5.27
N ILE A 52 4.09 -12.70 4.46
CA ILE A 52 3.62 -12.74 3.07
C ILE A 52 4.41 -13.75 2.24
N LEU A 53 5.74 -13.76 2.32
CA LEU A 53 6.58 -14.75 1.64
C LEU A 53 6.20 -16.18 2.05
N ALA A 54 5.85 -16.41 3.32
CA ALA A 54 5.44 -17.71 3.83
C ALA A 54 4.15 -18.23 3.15
N VAL A 55 3.26 -17.34 2.70
CA VAL A 55 2.06 -17.74 1.93
C VAL A 55 2.43 -18.36 0.57
N TYR A 56 3.64 -18.10 0.06
CA TYR A 56 4.14 -18.67 -1.20
C TYR A 56 4.75 -20.07 -1.04
N GLU A 57 5.15 -20.46 0.18
CA GLU A 57 5.72 -21.77 0.44
C GLU A 57 4.67 -22.87 0.36
N GLU A 58 5.08 -24.09 -0.01
CA GLU A 58 4.24 -25.28 0.00
C GLU A 58 4.23 -25.98 1.37
N ASP A 59 5.35 -25.91 2.09
CA ASP A 59 5.56 -26.48 3.40
C ASP A 59 6.41 -25.50 4.23
N LEU A 60 5.92 -25.11 5.40
CA LEU A 60 6.62 -24.15 6.28
C LEU A 60 7.62 -24.82 7.22
N HIS A 61 7.50 -26.13 7.44
CA HIS A 61 8.53 -26.89 8.19
C HIS A 61 9.74 -27.18 7.31
N ASN A 62 9.54 -27.29 5.99
CA ASN A 62 10.62 -27.47 5.01
C ASN A 62 10.51 -26.47 3.84
N PRO A 63 10.80 -25.18 4.10
CA PRO A 63 10.65 -24.13 3.10
C PRO A 63 11.65 -24.28 1.94
N LYS A 64 11.19 -24.05 0.70
CA LYS A 64 12.02 -24.14 -0.51
C LYS A 64 12.79 -22.86 -0.80
N PHE A 65 12.23 -21.70 -0.45
CA PHE A 65 12.77 -20.38 -0.81
C PHE A 65 12.81 -19.44 0.39
N PRO A 66 13.51 -19.80 1.49
CA PRO A 66 13.61 -18.94 2.64
C PRO A 66 14.30 -17.60 2.29
N PRO A 67 13.80 -16.45 2.77
CA PRO A 67 14.51 -15.18 2.64
C PRO A 67 15.79 -15.18 3.47
N LEU A 68 16.64 -14.15 3.28
CA LEU A 68 17.86 -13.98 4.07
C LEU A 68 17.54 -13.98 5.57
N GLY A 69 18.17 -14.88 6.34
CA GLY A 69 17.91 -15.04 7.77
C GLY A 69 16.60 -15.75 8.11
N GLY A 70 15.99 -16.45 7.14
CA GLY A 70 14.82 -17.31 7.31
C GLY A 70 13.51 -16.57 7.50
N TYR A 71 12.42 -17.33 7.60
CA TYR A 71 11.08 -16.78 7.84
C TYR A 71 10.90 -16.17 9.23
N ARG A 72 11.65 -16.63 10.23
CA ARG A 72 11.57 -16.18 11.63
C ARG A 72 10.13 -16.18 12.16
N LEU A 73 9.37 -17.18 11.76
CA LEU A 73 8.04 -17.50 12.24
C LEU A 73 8.05 -18.95 12.72
N ASP A 74 7.24 -19.23 13.71
CA ASP A 74 6.99 -20.59 14.20
C ASP A 74 5.86 -21.25 13.39
N PRO A 75 6.11 -22.28 12.57
CA PRO A 75 5.08 -22.94 11.78
C PRO A 75 3.91 -23.48 12.61
N ASP A 76 4.12 -23.85 13.88
CA ASP A 76 3.08 -24.39 14.76
C ASP A 76 2.04 -23.32 15.16
N CYS A 77 2.42 -22.04 15.05
CA CYS A 77 1.53 -20.90 15.28
C CYS A 77 0.67 -20.53 14.05
N VAL A 78 0.77 -21.30 12.94
CA VAL A 78 -0.09 -21.13 11.77
C VAL A 78 -1.44 -21.79 12.01
N ILE A 79 -2.47 -20.98 12.19
CA ILE A 79 -3.83 -21.46 12.46
C ILE A 79 -4.50 -22.01 11.20
N LYS A 80 -4.27 -21.35 10.07
CA LYS A 80 -4.92 -21.72 8.81
C LYS A 80 -4.08 -21.31 7.61
N ARG A 81 -4.02 -22.17 6.61
CA ARG A 81 -3.50 -21.84 5.28
C ARG A 81 -4.53 -22.23 4.23
N VAL A 82 -4.83 -21.30 3.34
CA VAL A 82 -5.88 -21.45 2.33
C VAL A 82 -5.28 -21.29 0.94
N THR A 83 -5.42 -22.31 0.10
CA THR A 83 -4.89 -22.33 -1.27
C THR A 83 -5.95 -21.96 -2.30
N TYR A 84 -5.54 -21.79 -3.57
CA TYR A 84 -6.47 -21.56 -4.69
C TYR A 84 -7.57 -22.63 -4.83
N GLN A 85 -7.31 -23.88 -4.44
CA GLN A 85 -8.34 -24.93 -4.49
C GLN A 85 -9.48 -24.62 -3.52
N GLN A 86 -9.16 -24.02 -2.38
CA GLN A 86 -10.12 -23.67 -1.34
C GLN A 86 -10.77 -22.30 -1.58
N THR A 87 -10.06 -21.33 -2.17
CA THR A 87 -10.65 -20.02 -2.45
C THR A 87 -11.58 -20.01 -3.67
N LEU A 88 -11.59 -21.08 -4.46
CA LEU A 88 -12.42 -21.22 -5.67
C LEU A 88 -12.31 -20.02 -6.62
N GLY A 89 -11.15 -19.35 -6.61
CA GLY A 89 -10.88 -18.16 -7.42
C GLY A 89 -11.59 -16.87 -6.97
N GLN A 90 -12.21 -16.83 -5.78
CA GLN A 90 -12.86 -15.63 -5.25
C GLN A 90 -11.89 -14.68 -4.52
N ALA A 91 -10.79 -15.23 -4.00
CA ALA A 91 -9.74 -14.47 -3.34
C ALA A 91 -8.34 -15.09 -3.57
N PRO A 92 -7.27 -14.28 -3.45
CA PRO A 92 -5.91 -14.81 -3.40
C PRO A 92 -5.71 -15.72 -2.19
N PRO A 93 -4.77 -16.69 -2.25
CA PRO A 93 -4.38 -17.50 -1.11
C PRO A 93 -3.99 -16.67 0.10
N HIS A 94 -4.26 -17.19 1.29
CA HIS A 94 -3.97 -16.49 2.54
C HIS A 94 -3.54 -17.44 3.66
N LEU A 95 -2.97 -16.83 4.70
CA LEU A 95 -2.46 -17.46 5.91
C LEU A 95 -3.00 -16.70 7.13
N ILE A 96 -3.53 -17.42 8.11
CA ILE A 96 -3.83 -16.88 9.44
C ILE A 96 -2.72 -17.34 10.40
N TYR A 97 -2.01 -16.39 10.99
CA TYR A 97 -0.87 -16.60 11.86
C TYR A 97 -1.12 -15.95 13.22
N LEU A 98 -0.87 -16.68 14.32
CA LEU A 98 -1.01 -16.19 15.67
C LEU A 98 0.38 -15.88 16.26
N ASP A 99 0.78 -14.61 16.25
CA ASP A 99 2.07 -14.18 16.79
C ASP A 99 1.92 -13.81 18.28
N HIS A 100 2.19 -14.76 19.16
CA HIS A 100 2.18 -14.53 20.61
C HIS A 100 3.26 -13.55 21.06
N SER A 101 4.41 -13.48 20.37
CA SER A 101 5.51 -12.60 20.74
C SER A 101 5.15 -11.12 20.52
N ARG A 102 4.38 -10.85 19.46
CA ARG A 102 3.89 -9.51 19.11
C ARG A 102 2.48 -9.21 19.62
N ARG A 103 1.79 -10.22 20.16
CA ARG A 103 0.35 -10.20 20.50
C ARG A 103 -0.49 -9.77 19.31
N GLU A 104 -0.28 -10.45 18.18
CA GLU A 104 -0.90 -10.13 16.89
C GLU A 104 -1.61 -11.37 16.31
N ILE A 105 -2.80 -11.18 15.76
CA ILE A 105 -3.48 -12.12 14.88
C ILE A 105 -3.31 -11.57 13.47
N VAL A 106 -2.51 -12.23 12.65
CA VAL A 106 -2.15 -11.76 11.32
C VAL A 106 -2.88 -12.56 10.25
N LEU A 107 -3.63 -11.88 9.39
CA LEU A 107 -4.14 -12.45 8.15
C LEU A 107 -3.30 -11.91 6.98
N ALA A 108 -2.47 -12.78 6.41
CA ALA A 108 -1.57 -12.46 5.32
C ALA A 108 -2.13 -12.95 3.97
N ILE A 109 -2.34 -12.01 3.02
CA ILE A 109 -2.97 -12.26 1.73
C ILE A 109 -1.94 -12.11 0.60
N ARG A 110 -1.78 -13.17 -0.18
CA ARG A 110 -0.81 -13.25 -1.27
C ARG A 110 -1.11 -12.26 -2.40
N GLY A 111 -0.07 -11.84 -3.13
CA GLY A 111 -0.22 -11.19 -4.43
C GLY A 111 -0.66 -12.13 -5.54
N LEU A 112 -0.88 -11.58 -6.73
CA LEU A 112 -1.36 -12.38 -7.86
C LEU A 112 -0.34 -13.45 -8.28
N ASN A 113 -0.86 -14.57 -8.79
CA ASN A 113 -0.09 -15.59 -9.47
C ASN A 113 -0.32 -15.46 -10.98
N LEU A 114 0.76 -15.22 -11.73
CA LEU A 114 0.68 -15.02 -13.19
C LEU A 114 0.05 -16.19 -13.96
N ARG A 115 0.03 -17.40 -13.38
CA ARG A 115 -0.59 -18.60 -13.96
C ARG A 115 -2.06 -18.79 -13.57
N LYS A 116 -2.62 -17.95 -12.70
CA LYS A 116 -3.98 -18.10 -12.16
C LYS A 116 -4.90 -17.06 -12.72
N GLU A 117 -5.76 -17.50 -13.66
CA GLU A 117 -6.78 -16.66 -14.30
C GLU A 117 -7.72 -15.96 -13.31
N SER A 118 -8.02 -16.59 -12.18
CA SER A 118 -8.89 -16.03 -11.15
C SER A 118 -8.39 -14.69 -10.60
N ASP A 119 -7.07 -14.55 -10.42
CA ASP A 119 -6.47 -13.33 -9.87
C ASP A 119 -6.63 -12.16 -10.82
N TYR A 120 -6.47 -12.43 -12.12
CA TYR A 120 -6.79 -11.47 -13.16
C TYR A 120 -8.28 -11.10 -13.10
N LYS A 121 -9.19 -12.08 -13.00
CA LYS A 121 -10.64 -11.80 -12.91
C LYS A 121 -10.96 -10.87 -11.73
N VAL A 122 -10.34 -11.05 -10.56
CA VAL A 122 -10.50 -10.13 -9.42
C VAL A 122 -10.02 -8.72 -9.78
N LEU A 123 -8.81 -8.62 -10.33
CA LEU A 123 -8.18 -7.33 -10.64
C LEU A 123 -8.89 -6.55 -11.75
N LEU A 124 -9.52 -7.24 -12.70
CA LEU A 124 -10.11 -6.65 -13.90
C LEU A 124 -11.61 -6.44 -13.76
N ASN A 125 -12.20 -6.99 -12.71
CA ASN A 125 -13.59 -6.74 -12.35
C ASN A 125 -13.75 -5.34 -11.73
N ASN A 126 -13.45 -4.29 -12.50
CA ASN A 126 -13.63 -2.91 -12.09
C ASN A 126 -13.81 -2.00 -13.30
N ARG A 127 -14.81 -1.13 -13.22
CA ARG A 127 -14.99 0.01 -14.14
C ARG A 127 -14.86 1.30 -13.36
N LEU A 128 -14.46 2.39 -14.02
CA LEU A 128 -14.29 3.68 -13.37
C LEU A 128 -15.62 4.11 -12.71
N GLY A 129 -15.60 4.32 -11.40
CA GLY A 129 -16.79 4.71 -10.65
C GLY A 129 -17.84 3.61 -10.47
N MET A 130 -17.47 2.34 -10.68
CA MET A 130 -18.40 1.21 -10.61
C MET A 130 -18.98 0.97 -9.21
N GLN A 131 -18.18 1.18 -8.17
CA GLN A 131 -18.54 0.82 -6.80
C GLN A 131 -18.29 2.01 -5.86
N MET A 132 -19.37 2.50 -5.25
CA MET A 132 -19.27 3.38 -4.08
C MET A 132 -19.28 2.54 -2.79
N PHE A 133 -18.53 2.99 -1.80
CA PHE A 133 -18.49 2.41 -0.47
C PHE A 133 -18.03 3.48 0.53
N ASP A 134 -18.73 3.60 1.65
CA ASP A 134 -18.38 4.51 2.75
C ASP A 134 -18.14 5.98 2.32
N GLY A 135 -18.98 6.48 1.41
CA GLY A 135 -18.87 7.85 0.92
C GLY A 135 -17.72 8.11 -0.06
N GLY A 136 -17.06 7.08 -0.58
CA GLY A 136 -16.09 7.20 -1.68
C GLY A 136 -16.23 6.10 -2.71
N TYR A 137 -15.34 6.07 -3.69
CA TYR A 137 -15.24 4.99 -4.66
C TYR A 137 -14.16 3.98 -4.27
N VAL A 138 -14.41 2.71 -4.56
CA VAL A 138 -13.47 1.62 -4.32
C VAL A 138 -13.41 0.69 -5.53
N HIS A 139 -12.35 -0.12 -5.60
CA HIS A 139 -12.21 -1.12 -6.64
C HIS A 139 -13.19 -2.27 -6.43
N HIS A 140 -14.10 -2.48 -7.38
CA HIS A 140 -15.21 -3.43 -7.23
C HIS A 140 -14.76 -4.88 -6.99
N GLY A 141 -13.85 -5.41 -7.81
CA GLY A 141 -13.37 -6.79 -7.67
C GLY A 141 -12.61 -7.05 -6.36
N LEU A 142 -11.75 -6.11 -5.94
CA LEU A 142 -11.06 -6.17 -4.65
C LEU A 142 -12.03 -6.11 -3.47
N LEU A 143 -13.06 -5.25 -3.54
CA LEU A 143 -14.10 -5.18 -2.50
C LEU A 143 -14.87 -6.50 -2.39
N LYS A 144 -15.26 -7.08 -3.53
CA LYS A 144 -15.97 -8.37 -3.58
C LYS A 144 -15.11 -9.48 -2.98
N SER A 145 -13.82 -9.49 -3.31
CA SER A 145 -12.86 -10.46 -2.77
C SER A 145 -12.67 -10.29 -1.24
N ALA A 146 -12.58 -9.05 -0.76
CA ALA A 146 -12.49 -8.72 0.66
C ALA A 146 -13.73 -9.18 1.44
N GLY A 147 -14.93 -8.90 0.92
CA GLY A 147 -16.18 -9.36 1.52
C GLY A 147 -16.31 -10.88 1.53
N TRP A 148 -15.88 -11.55 0.46
CA TRP A 148 -15.85 -13.02 0.42
C TRP A 148 -14.92 -13.58 1.49
N LEU A 149 -13.71 -13.05 1.63
CA LEU A 149 -12.73 -13.53 2.60
C LEU A 149 -13.21 -13.28 4.04
N LEU A 150 -13.82 -12.12 4.33
CA LEU A 150 -14.46 -11.87 5.62
C LEU A 150 -15.57 -12.88 5.94
N ASN A 151 -16.40 -13.22 4.98
CA ASN A 151 -17.46 -14.22 5.18
C ASN A 151 -16.88 -15.61 5.51
N GLN A 152 -15.68 -15.93 5.00
CA GLN A 152 -15.02 -17.21 5.30
C GLN A 152 -14.28 -17.22 6.64
N GLU A 153 -13.68 -16.09 7.03
CA GLU A 153 -12.70 -16.08 8.12
C GLU A 153 -13.15 -15.31 9.37
N SER A 154 -14.21 -14.49 9.31
CA SER A 154 -14.69 -13.64 10.43
C SER A 154 -14.86 -14.41 11.74
N GLU A 155 -15.57 -15.55 11.73
CA GLU A 155 -15.76 -16.36 12.94
C GLU A 155 -14.45 -16.95 13.49
N SER A 156 -13.51 -17.33 12.61
CA SER A 156 -12.20 -17.81 13.06
C SER A 156 -11.38 -16.68 13.69
N LEU A 157 -11.38 -15.48 13.08
CA LEU A 157 -10.69 -14.30 13.60
C LEU A 157 -11.31 -13.84 14.92
N LYS A 158 -12.64 -13.83 15.02
CA LYS A 158 -13.39 -13.51 16.24
C LYS A 158 -13.02 -14.47 17.38
N ARG A 159 -13.07 -15.78 17.11
CA ARG A 159 -12.71 -16.81 18.10
C ARG A 159 -11.28 -16.62 18.59
N LEU A 160 -10.31 -16.49 17.67
CA LEU A 160 -8.92 -16.26 18.04
C LEU A 160 -8.74 -15.00 18.89
N TRP A 161 -9.44 -13.91 18.55
CA TRP A 161 -9.34 -12.68 19.31
C TRP A 161 -9.91 -12.81 20.73
N LEU A 162 -11.06 -13.46 20.89
CA LEU A 162 -11.69 -13.71 22.19
C LEU A 162 -10.85 -14.67 23.06
N GLU A 163 -10.36 -15.77 22.48
CA GLU A 163 -9.54 -16.78 23.19
C GLU A 163 -8.21 -16.21 23.66
N ASN A 164 -7.67 -15.21 22.95
CA ASN A 164 -6.44 -14.50 23.33
C ASN A 164 -6.72 -13.23 24.16
N GLY A 165 -7.83 -13.23 24.91
CA GLY A 165 -8.15 -12.21 25.91
C GLY A 165 -8.54 -10.85 25.33
N SER A 166 -9.02 -10.79 24.07
CA SER A 166 -9.50 -9.58 23.41
C SER A 166 -8.50 -8.42 23.40
N CYS A 167 -7.22 -8.75 23.43
CA CYS A 167 -6.14 -7.78 23.63
C CYS A 167 -5.07 -7.85 22.54
N TYR A 168 -5.19 -8.80 21.61
CA TYR A 168 -4.30 -8.93 20.48
C TYR A 168 -4.69 -7.92 19.41
N LYS A 169 -3.69 -7.39 18.71
CA LYS A 169 -3.89 -6.57 17.52
C LYS A 169 -4.35 -7.48 16.37
N MET A 170 -5.35 -7.04 15.61
CA MET A 170 -5.76 -7.69 14.37
C MET A 170 -5.02 -7.02 13.22
N VAL A 171 -4.15 -7.76 12.55
CA VAL A 171 -3.29 -7.24 11.48
C VAL A 171 -3.64 -7.88 10.15
N PHE A 172 -4.12 -7.05 9.22
CA PHE A 172 -4.31 -7.43 7.84
C PHE A 172 -3.07 -7.05 7.03
N VAL A 173 -2.45 -7.98 6.34
CA VAL A 173 -1.32 -7.68 5.46
C VAL A 173 -1.57 -8.29 4.09
N GLY A 174 -1.24 -7.54 3.04
CA GLY A 174 -1.30 -8.07 1.70
C GLY A 174 -0.23 -7.50 0.80
N HIS A 175 0.16 -8.27 -0.22
CA HIS A 175 1.09 -7.83 -1.27
C HIS A 175 0.37 -7.67 -2.61
N SER A 176 0.69 -6.63 -3.39
CA SER A 176 0.20 -6.47 -4.76
C SER A 176 -1.33 -6.57 -4.84
N LEU A 177 -1.90 -7.56 -5.53
CA LEU A 177 -3.35 -7.83 -5.53
C LEU A 177 -3.93 -7.98 -4.12
N GLY A 178 -3.28 -8.78 -3.26
CA GLY A 178 -3.71 -9.05 -1.89
C GLY A 178 -3.69 -7.82 -0.99
N SER A 179 -2.84 -6.83 -1.30
CA SER A 179 -2.78 -5.58 -0.54
C SER A 179 -4.09 -4.78 -0.61
N GLY A 180 -4.72 -4.75 -1.79
CA GLY A 180 -5.98 -4.05 -2.01
C GLY A 180 -7.15 -4.78 -1.38
N VAL A 181 -7.11 -6.12 -1.38
CA VAL A 181 -8.06 -6.97 -0.64
C VAL A 181 -7.92 -6.71 0.87
N ALA A 182 -6.71 -6.74 1.42
CA ALA A 182 -6.44 -6.48 2.84
C ALA A 182 -6.89 -5.06 3.25
N ALA A 183 -6.61 -4.05 2.44
CA ALA A 183 -7.02 -2.67 2.70
C ALA A 183 -8.54 -2.53 2.74
N LEU A 184 -9.27 -3.04 1.75
CA LEU A 184 -10.74 -2.95 1.72
C LEU A 184 -11.40 -3.84 2.79
N MET A 185 -10.82 -5.00 3.09
CA MET A 185 -11.22 -5.82 4.23
C MET A 185 -11.11 -5.05 5.54
N THR A 186 -10.01 -4.30 5.73
CA THR A 186 -9.81 -3.46 6.90
C THR A 186 -10.89 -2.39 7.01
N VAL A 187 -11.22 -1.71 5.91
CA VAL A 187 -12.31 -0.70 5.88
C VAL A 187 -13.64 -1.32 6.33
N ILE A 188 -13.98 -2.51 5.82
CA ILE A 188 -15.22 -3.21 6.23
C ILE A 188 -15.18 -3.53 7.73
N VAL A 189 -14.07 -4.07 8.24
CA VAL A 189 -13.93 -4.46 9.65
C VAL A 189 -14.03 -3.28 10.60
N VAL A 190 -13.39 -2.15 10.29
CA VAL A 190 -13.45 -0.98 11.19
C VAL A 190 -14.82 -0.30 11.18
N ASN A 191 -15.61 -0.48 10.13
CA ASN A 191 -16.99 0.01 10.05
C ASN A 191 -17.99 -0.97 10.70
N HIS A 192 -17.69 -2.27 10.68
CA HIS A 192 -18.55 -3.35 11.22
C HIS A 192 -17.76 -4.22 12.21
N ARG A 193 -17.31 -3.60 13.31
CA ARG A 193 -16.38 -4.21 14.28
C ARG A 193 -16.97 -5.43 14.99
N ASP A 194 -18.28 -5.48 15.11
CA ASP A 194 -19.07 -6.59 15.64
C ASP A 194 -18.84 -7.91 14.88
N MET A 195 -18.53 -7.85 13.57
CA MET A 195 -18.17 -9.02 12.76
C MET A 195 -16.95 -9.78 13.30
N ILE A 196 -16.05 -9.10 14.01
CA ILE A 196 -14.85 -9.70 14.62
C ILE A 196 -14.85 -9.50 16.14
N GLY A 197 -16.03 -9.65 16.76
CA GLY A 197 -16.17 -9.66 18.22
C GLY A 197 -16.16 -8.28 18.88
N GLY A 198 -16.33 -7.20 18.12
CA GLY A 198 -16.35 -5.84 18.66
C GLY A 198 -14.95 -5.26 18.89
N ILE A 199 -13.95 -5.73 18.13
CA ILE A 199 -12.57 -5.28 18.27
C ILE A 199 -12.46 -3.74 18.20
N PRO A 200 -11.76 -3.08 19.16
CA PRO A 200 -11.53 -1.65 19.09
C PRO A 200 -10.74 -1.24 17.84
N ARG A 201 -11.08 -0.08 17.25
CA ARG A 201 -10.47 0.41 16.00
C ARG A 201 -8.94 0.53 16.14
N GLU A 202 -8.48 0.98 17.30
CA GLU A 202 -7.07 1.15 17.64
C GLU A 202 -6.28 -0.17 17.69
N LEU A 203 -6.94 -1.33 17.76
CA LEU A 203 -6.29 -2.64 17.67
C LEU A 203 -6.27 -3.22 16.25
N VAL A 204 -6.92 -2.57 15.29
CA VAL A 204 -6.93 -2.99 13.88
C VAL A 204 -5.82 -2.25 13.12
N ARG A 205 -4.98 -2.99 12.40
CA ARG A 205 -3.95 -2.42 11.51
C ARG A 205 -3.95 -3.12 10.17
N CYS A 206 -3.60 -2.39 9.12
CA CYS A 206 -3.42 -2.90 7.78
C CYS A 206 -2.09 -2.48 7.19
N PHE A 207 -1.38 -3.42 6.58
CA PHE A 207 -0.14 -3.17 5.84
C PHE A 207 -0.30 -3.60 4.38
N ALA A 208 -0.38 -2.63 3.49
CA ALA A 208 -0.53 -2.83 2.05
C ALA A 208 0.84 -2.72 1.36
N LEU A 209 1.48 -3.85 1.09
CA LEU A 209 2.82 -3.92 0.50
C LEU A 209 2.71 -3.88 -1.03
N ALA A 210 3.41 -2.95 -1.68
CA ALA A 210 3.29 -2.70 -3.13
C ALA A 210 1.82 -2.54 -3.56
N PRO A 211 1.10 -1.53 -3.04
CA PRO A 211 -0.34 -1.50 -3.08
C PRO A 211 -0.95 -1.34 -4.48
N ALA A 212 -2.04 -2.06 -4.75
CA ALA A 212 -2.95 -1.71 -5.83
C ALA A 212 -3.75 -0.45 -5.44
N ARG A 213 -4.00 0.44 -6.41
CA ARG A 213 -4.89 1.57 -6.20
C ARG A 213 -6.32 1.06 -6.02
N CYS A 214 -6.82 1.08 -4.79
CA CYS A 214 -8.06 0.37 -4.43
C CYS A 214 -9.17 1.26 -3.88
N MET A 215 -8.90 2.53 -3.56
CA MET A 215 -9.89 3.45 -2.99
C MET A 215 -9.64 4.90 -3.40
N SER A 216 -10.70 5.69 -3.43
CA SER A 216 -10.67 7.14 -3.67
C SER A 216 -9.89 7.90 -2.61
N LEU A 217 -9.44 9.11 -2.95
CA LEU A 217 -8.50 9.87 -2.10
C LEU A 217 -9.11 10.23 -0.73
N ASN A 218 -10.40 10.53 -0.67
CA ASN A 218 -11.08 10.80 0.61
C ASN A 218 -11.05 9.57 1.53
N LEU A 219 -11.21 8.36 0.99
CA LEU A 219 -11.10 7.11 1.77
C LEU A 219 -9.64 6.83 2.16
N ALA A 220 -8.69 7.03 1.23
CA ALA A 220 -7.28 6.83 1.53
C ALA A 220 -6.81 7.71 2.70
N VAL A 221 -7.29 8.96 2.78
CA VAL A 221 -7.02 9.85 3.91
C VAL A 221 -7.81 9.43 5.14
N LYS A 222 -9.12 9.16 5.03
CA LYS A 222 -10.00 8.76 6.15
C LYS A 222 -9.51 7.54 6.93
N TYR A 223 -8.84 6.61 6.27
CA TYR A 223 -8.35 5.36 6.86
C TYR A 223 -6.83 5.36 7.07
N ALA A 224 -6.16 6.50 6.99
CA ALA A 224 -4.71 6.59 7.14
C ALA A 224 -4.21 6.35 8.58
N ASP A 225 -5.10 6.34 9.57
CA ASP A 225 -4.83 5.93 10.95
C ASP A 225 -4.67 4.41 11.12
N VAL A 226 -5.35 3.62 10.28
CA VAL A 226 -5.37 2.15 10.38
C VAL A 226 -4.68 1.45 9.21
N ILE A 227 -4.58 2.10 8.04
CA ILE A 227 -3.94 1.53 6.83
C ILE A 227 -2.60 2.21 6.55
N SER A 228 -1.57 1.39 6.39
CA SER A 228 -0.22 1.79 6.00
C SER A 228 0.20 1.06 4.72
N SER A 229 0.46 1.82 3.66
CA SER A 229 1.03 1.34 2.41
C SER A 229 2.55 1.36 2.45
N VAL A 230 3.21 0.35 1.88
CA VAL A 230 4.68 0.29 1.75
C VAL A 230 5.03 0.22 0.28
N VAL A 231 5.83 1.17 -0.20
CA VAL A 231 6.29 1.24 -1.58
C VAL A 231 7.81 1.25 -1.62
N LEU A 232 8.39 0.42 -2.47
CA LEU A 232 9.82 0.46 -2.77
C LEU A 232 10.03 1.26 -4.06
N GLN A 233 10.84 2.33 -3.98
CA GLN A 233 11.37 3.04 -5.14
C GLN A 233 10.33 3.36 -6.24
N ASP A 234 10.51 2.78 -7.44
CA ASP A 234 9.78 3.13 -8.65
C ASP A 234 8.67 2.12 -8.93
N ASP A 235 8.22 1.37 -7.92
CA ASP A 235 7.11 0.42 -8.04
C ASP A 235 5.94 1.09 -8.77
N PHE A 236 5.53 0.47 -9.87
CA PHE A 236 4.58 1.03 -10.82
C PHE A 236 3.14 0.93 -10.30
N LEU A 237 2.82 -0.11 -9.52
CA LEU A 237 1.43 -0.46 -9.22
C LEU A 237 0.67 0.64 -8.46
N PRO A 238 1.27 1.30 -7.45
CA PRO A 238 0.63 2.41 -6.73
C PRO A 238 0.42 3.65 -7.61
N ARG A 239 1.09 3.73 -8.77
CA ARG A 239 1.17 4.90 -9.65
C ARG A 239 0.35 4.76 -10.93
N THR A 240 0.06 3.53 -11.38
CA THR A 240 -0.54 3.32 -12.70
C THR A 240 -2.06 3.29 -12.69
N ALA A 241 -2.62 4.29 -13.40
CA ALA A 241 -3.91 4.36 -14.12
C ALA A 241 -4.53 3.03 -14.60
N THR A 242 -3.64 2.26 -15.21
CA THR A 242 -3.92 1.44 -16.38
C THR A 242 -4.53 0.10 -16.02
N PRO A 243 -5.42 -0.45 -16.86
CA PRO A 243 -5.84 -1.84 -16.76
C PRO A 243 -4.60 -2.75 -16.66
N LEU A 244 -4.49 -3.45 -15.54
CA LEU A 244 -3.33 -4.30 -15.21
C LEU A 244 -3.20 -5.50 -16.14
N GLU A 245 -4.25 -5.80 -16.90
CA GLU A 245 -4.24 -6.75 -18.02
C GLU A 245 -3.10 -6.51 -18.99
N ASP A 246 -2.94 -5.26 -19.44
CA ASP A 246 -1.94 -4.93 -20.44
C ASP A 246 -0.54 -5.00 -19.82
N ILE A 247 -0.40 -4.59 -18.55
CA ILE A 247 0.86 -4.60 -17.79
C ILE A 247 1.37 -6.04 -17.60
N PHE A 248 0.50 -6.97 -17.18
CA PHE A 248 0.89 -8.34 -16.88
C PHE A 248 0.89 -9.27 -18.10
N LYS A 249 0.07 -9.02 -19.13
CA LYS A 249 0.16 -9.77 -20.41
C LYS A 249 1.36 -9.31 -21.24
N SER A 250 1.78 -8.05 -21.11
CA SER A 250 2.91 -7.48 -21.85
C SER A 250 4.15 -7.27 -20.99
N ILE A 251 4.50 -8.19 -20.09
CA ILE A 251 5.75 -8.10 -19.29
C ILE A 251 6.98 -7.82 -20.18
N PHE A 252 7.01 -8.36 -21.41
CA PHE A 252 8.07 -8.11 -22.39
C PHE A 252 8.02 -6.73 -23.08
N CYS A 253 6.86 -6.06 -23.09
CA CYS A 253 6.66 -4.70 -23.63
C CYS A 253 6.27 -3.69 -22.54
N LEU A 254 6.44 -4.03 -21.26
CA LEU A 254 6.07 -3.18 -20.13
C LEU A 254 6.72 -1.80 -20.20
N PRO A 255 8.01 -1.64 -20.61
CA PRO A 255 8.60 -0.32 -20.82
C PRO A 255 7.84 0.52 -21.86
N CYS A 256 7.40 -0.10 -22.97
CA CYS A 256 6.63 0.57 -24.02
C CYS A 256 5.22 0.95 -23.53
N LEU A 257 4.58 0.07 -22.76
CA LEU A 257 3.26 0.36 -22.17
C LEU A 257 3.34 1.50 -21.16
N ILE A 258 4.30 1.46 -20.23
CA ILE A 258 4.50 2.53 -19.26
C ILE A 258 4.78 3.84 -20.00
N PHE A 259 5.56 3.83 -21.09
CA PHE A 259 5.78 5.01 -21.93
C PHE A 259 4.48 5.59 -22.53
N LEU A 260 3.61 4.74 -23.10
CA LEU A 260 2.32 5.16 -23.65
C LEU A 260 1.38 5.73 -22.57
N VAL A 261 1.37 5.12 -21.38
CA VAL A 261 0.58 5.61 -20.25
C VAL A 261 1.14 6.94 -19.72
N CYS A 262 2.47 7.06 -19.62
CA CYS A 262 3.15 8.31 -19.25
C CYS A 262 2.82 9.47 -20.20
N LEU A 263 2.80 9.19 -21.52
CA LEU A 263 2.36 10.14 -22.53
C LEU A 263 0.91 10.56 -22.27
N SER A 264 0.01 9.59 -22.08
CA SER A 264 -1.42 9.86 -21.84
C SER A 264 -1.64 10.68 -20.57
N ASP A 265 -0.97 10.36 -19.45
CA ASP A 265 -1.12 11.05 -18.17
C ASP A 265 -0.58 12.49 -18.18
N THR A 266 0.37 12.79 -19.07
CA THR A 266 0.89 14.15 -19.26
C THR A 266 -0.17 15.13 -19.78
N PHE A 267 -1.10 14.67 -20.60
CA PHE A 267 -2.12 15.52 -21.19
C PHE A 267 -3.35 15.71 -20.29
N ILE A 268 -3.36 15.11 -19.10
CA ILE A 268 -4.45 15.26 -18.13
C ILE A 268 -4.06 16.33 -17.09
N PRO A 269 -4.75 17.48 -17.03
CA PRO A 269 -4.46 18.49 -16.02
C PRO A 269 -4.67 17.97 -14.60
N GLU A 270 -3.76 18.32 -13.69
CA GLU A 270 -3.80 17.91 -12.27
C GLU A 270 -5.13 18.29 -11.58
N GLY A 271 -5.66 19.49 -11.86
CA GLY A 271 -6.97 19.91 -11.34
C GLY A 271 -8.14 19.06 -11.83
N ARG A 272 -8.03 18.44 -13.02
CA ARG A 272 -9.03 17.49 -13.53
C ARG A 272 -8.92 16.13 -12.83
N LYS A 273 -7.69 15.67 -12.52
CA LYS A 273 -7.44 14.44 -11.75
C LYS A 273 -8.01 14.54 -10.33
N LEU A 274 -7.78 15.68 -9.67
CA LEU A 274 -8.25 15.96 -8.31
C LEU A 274 -9.77 15.99 -8.19
N ARG A 275 -10.47 16.53 -9.19
CA ARG A 275 -11.93 16.66 -9.17
C ARG A 275 -12.68 15.40 -9.59
N ASP A 276 -11.99 14.36 -10.08
CA ASP A 276 -12.66 13.10 -10.42
C ASP A 276 -12.77 12.21 -9.16
N PRO A 277 -13.96 12.07 -8.54
CA PRO A 277 -14.13 11.28 -7.33
C PRO A 277 -13.87 9.78 -7.57
N ARG A 278 -13.92 9.33 -8.83
CA ARG A 278 -13.83 7.93 -9.20
C ARG A 278 -12.38 7.44 -9.31
N ARG A 279 -11.41 8.34 -9.29
CA ARG A 279 -9.98 8.00 -9.38
C ARG A 279 -9.56 7.30 -8.08
N LEU A 280 -8.93 6.14 -8.23
CA LEU A 280 -8.43 5.35 -7.11
C LEU A 280 -6.95 5.65 -6.86
N TYR A 281 -6.53 5.48 -5.61
CA TYR A 281 -5.20 5.78 -5.07
C TYR A 281 -4.72 4.65 -4.15
N ALA A 282 -3.43 4.68 -3.81
CA ALA A 282 -2.89 3.81 -2.78
C ALA A 282 -3.55 4.12 -1.43
N PRO A 283 -3.87 3.11 -0.61
CA PRO A 283 -4.65 3.30 0.59
C PRO A 283 -3.77 3.80 1.76
N GLY A 284 -4.28 4.74 2.54
CA GLY A 284 -3.69 5.12 3.83
C GLY A 284 -2.38 5.90 3.78
N ARG A 285 -1.65 5.87 4.89
CA ARG A 285 -0.30 6.45 5.04
C ARG A 285 0.69 5.68 4.18
N ILE A 286 1.61 6.35 3.50
CA ILE A 286 2.64 5.68 2.69
C ILE A 286 3.99 5.69 3.43
N TYR A 287 4.68 4.56 3.43
CA TYR A 287 6.10 4.41 3.71
C TYR A 287 6.82 4.13 2.40
N HIS A 288 7.63 5.09 1.98
CA HIS A 288 8.39 4.99 0.74
C HIS A 288 9.86 4.69 1.05
N ILE A 289 10.32 3.52 0.63
CA ILE A 289 11.70 3.05 0.78
C ILE A 289 12.50 3.52 -0.43
N VAL A 290 13.51 4.37 -0.18
CA VAL A 290 14.30 5.02 -1.22
C VAL A 290 15.75 4.51 -1.17
N GLU A 291 16.15 3.66 -2.13
CA GLU A 291 17.52 3.14 -2.26
C GLU A 291 18.29 3.61 -3.52
N ARG A 292 17.67 4.42 -4.40
CA ARG A 292 18.29 4.97 -5.63
C ARG A 292 17.89 6.43 -5.90
N LYS A 293 18.81 7.19 -6.50
CA LYS A 293 18.72 8.62 -6.84
C LYS A 293 19.18 8.86 -8.29
N PHE A 294 18.61 9.86 -8.96
CA PHE A 294 18.90 10.14 -10.38
C PHE A 294 20.39 10.52 -10.57
N CYS A 295 20.99 10.11 -11.69
CA CYS A 295 22.40 10.34 -12.04
C CYS A 295 23.45 9.79 -11.06
N ARG A 296 23.13 8.83 -10.19
CA ARG A 296 24.11 8.13 -9.35
C ARG A 296 24.16 6.64 -9.67
N CYS A 297 25.36 6.11 -9.87
CA CYS A 297 25.59 4.69 -10.10
C CYS A 297 25.50 3.91 -8.78
N GLY A 298 24.60 2.94 -8.70
CA GLY A 298 24.50 1.99 -7.57
C GLY A 298 23.33 2.23 -6.61
N ARG A 299 23.15 1.29 -5.67
CA ARG A 299 22.18 1.38 -4.57
C ARG A 299 22.85 2.04 -3.36
N TYR A 300 22.16 2.95 -2.70
CA TYR A 300 22.65 3.59 -1.47
C TYR A 300 21.90 3.05 -0.24
N PRO A 301 22.38 3.33 0.99
CA PRO A 301 21.70 2.91 2.21
C PRO A 301 20.23 3.36 2.20
N PRO A 302 19.25 2.44 2.28
CA PRO A 302 17.86 2.78 2.06
C PRO A 302 17.35 3.79 3.11
N GLU A 303 16.77 4.88 2.64
CA GLU A 303 16.07 5.90 3.45
C GLU A 303 14.57 5.61 3.39
N VAL A 304 13.86 5.63 4.53
CA VAL A 304 12.40 5.51 4.51
C VAL A 304 11.78 6.85 4.86
N ARG A 305 10.83 7.27 4.03
CA ARG A 305 10.07 8.50 4.20
C ARG A 305 8.60 8.18 4.33
N THR A 306 7.87 8.94 5.13
CA THR A 306 6.45 8.67 5.36
C THR A 306 5.59 9.92 5.38
N ALA A 307 4.41 9.83 4.78
CA ALA A 307 3.39 10.88 4.80
C ALA A 307 2.00 10.30 4.50
N ILE A 308 0.97 11.12 4.71
CA ILE A 308 -0.38 10.89 4.18
C ILE A 308 -0.49 11.79 2.93
N PRO A 309 -0.34 11.24 1.71
CA PRO A 309 -0.18 12.06 0.52
C PRO A 309 -1.52 12.66 0.06
N VAL A 310 -1.81 13.87 0.51
CA VAL A 310 -2.93 14.68 0.01
C VAL A 310 -2.46 15.53 -1.18
N ASP A 311 -1.34 16.23 -1.00
CA ASP A 311 -0.60 16.91 -2.05
C ASP A 311 0.40 15.94 -2.70
N GLY A 312 0.61 16.04 -4.02
CA GLY A 312 1.55 15.17 -4.77
C GLY A 312 1.09 13.72 -4.99
N ARG A 313 0.17 13.18 -4.17
CA ARG A 313 -0.64 11.95 -4.33
C ARG A 313 0.08 10.65 -4.69
N PHE A 314 1.41 10.67 -4.79
CA PHE A 314 2.27 9.55 -5.14
C PHE A 314 1.80 8.82 -6.43
N GLU A 315 1.31 9.58 -7.41
CA GLU A 315 0.67 9.02 -8.61
C GLU A 315 1.46 9.26 -9.91
N HIS A 316 2.61 9.93 -9.83
CA HIS A 316 3.43 10.14 -11.01
C HIS A 316 3.99 8.81 -11.49
N ILE A 317 3.74 8.48 -12.74
CA ILE A 317 4.29 7.27 -13.35
C ILE A 317 5.78 7.49 -13.59
N VAL A 318 6.60 6.55 -13.11
CA VAL A 318 8.05 6.55 -13.24
C VAL A 318 8.46 5.55 -14.32
N LEU A 319 9.26 5.99 -15.28
CA LEU A 319 9.83 5.10 -16.31
C LEU A 319 11.09 4.44 -15.75
N SER A 320 10.94 3.26 -15.15
CA SER A 320 12.05 2.51 -14.54
C SER A 320 12.13 1.09 -15.09
N SER A 321 13.34 0.67 -15.46
CA SER A 321 13.65 -0.73 -15.80
C SER A 321 13.61 -1.67 -14.59
N HIS A 322 13.54 -1.12 -13.38
CA HIS A 322 13.50 -1.86 -12.12
C HIS A 322 12.08 -1.97 -11.54
N ALA A 323 11.06 -1.42 -12.20
CA ALA A 323 9.71 -1.33 -11.65
C ALA A 323 9.12 -2.68 -11.21
N THR A 324 9.42 -3.78 -11.93
CA THR A 324 8.98 -5.14 -11.55
C THR A 324 9.77 -5.71 -10.38
N ALA A 325 11.06 -5.39 -10.26
CA ALA A 325 11.88 -5.79 -9.14
C ALA A 325 11.44 -5.05 -7.87
N ASP A 326 11.19 -3.75 -7.97
CA ASP A 326 10.69 -2.91 -6.88
C ASP A 326 9.31 -3.37 -6.38
N HIS A 327 8.48 -3.89 -7.29
CA HIS A 327 7.18 -4.46 -6.97
C HIS A 327 7.27 -5.80 -6.20
N ALA A 328 8.38 -6.53 -6.32
CA ALA A 328 8.47 -7.88 -5.78
C ALA A 328 8.74 -7.87 -4.27
N ILE A 329 7.92 -8.65 -3.54
CA ILE A 329 7.96 -8.73 -2.08
C ILE A 329 9.35 -9.06 -1.50
N ILE A 330 10.15 -9.86 -2.21
CA ILE A 330 11.51 -10.22 -1.77
C ILE A 330 12.46 -9.01 -1.72
N TRP A 331 12.31 -8.07 -2.65
CA TRP A 331 13.10 -6.83 -2.66
C TRP A 331 12.61 -5.85 -1.61
N ILE A 332 11.29 -5.74 -1.44
CA ILE A 332 10.69 -4.95 -0.34
C ILE A 332 11.21 -5.46 1.01
N HIS A 333 11.19 -6.78 1.25
CA HIS A 333 11.74 -7.39 2.47
C HIS A 333 13.22 -7.01 2.67
N LYS A 334 14.04 -7.21 1.63
CA LYS A 334 15.50 -6.99 1.70
C LYS A 334 15.84 -5.54 2.03
N GLU A 335 15.22 -4.59 1.34
CA GLU A 335 15.51 -3.17 1.57
C GLU A 335 14.85 -2.65 2.86
N ALA A 336 13.68 -3.17 3.25
CA ALA A 336 13.08 -2.85 4.55
C ALA A 336 13.94 -3.36 5.72
N GLU A 337 14.49 -4.58 5.64
CA GLU A 337 15.35 -5.12 6.71
C GLU A 337 16.64 -4.31 6.88
N LYS A 338 17.28 -3.93 5.77
CA LYS A 338 18.44 -3.03 5.78
C LYS A 338 18.09 -1.65 6.36
N ALA A 339 16.99 -1.05 5.91
CA ALA A 339 16.56 0.26 6.39
C ALA A 339 16.30 0.25 7.89
N LEU A 340 15.58 -0.75 8.39
CA LEU A 340 15.29 -0.89 9.82
C LEU A 340 16.57 -1.06 10.64
N LYS A 341 17.55 -1.83 10.15
CA LYS A 341 18.84 -1.99 10.81
C LYS A 341 19.58 -0.65 10.92
N LEU A 342 19.68 0.09 9.83
CA LEU A 342 20.33 1.41 9.80
C LEU A 342 19.62 2.42 10.71
N MET A 343 18.29 2.42 10.74
CA MET A 343 17.53 3.30 11.63
C MET A 343 17.82 2.99 13.11
N LYS A 344 17.92 1.71 13.47
CA LYS A 344 18.23 1.29 14.84
C LYS A 344 19.65 1.69 15.25
N GLU A 345 20.64 1.50 14.37
CA GLU A 345 22.03 1.91 14.58
C GLU A 345 22.15 3.42 14.78
N ASN A 346 21.53 4.23 13.92
CA ASN A 346 21.53 5.69 14.06
C ASN A 346 20.80 6.16 15.33
N SER A 347 19.75 5.44 15.75
CA SER A 347 18.99 5.78 16.95
C SER A 347 19.79 5.48 18.23
N SER A 348 20.52 4.36 18.28
CA SER A 348 21.35 3.99 19.43
C SER A 348 22.47 4.99 19.70
N ASP A 349 23.02 5.61 18.67
CA ASP A 349 24.09 6.61 18.80
C ASP A 349 23.57 7.97 19.34
N THR A 350 22.25 8.19 19.34
CA THR A 350 21.61 9.49 19.64
C THR A 350 20.75 9.47 20.92
N MET A 351 20.62 8.33 21.63
CA MET A 351 19.68 8.21 22.76
C MET A 351 20.17 8.90 24.05
N THR A 352 19.53 10.02 24.41
CA THR A 352 19.61 10.66 25.75
C THR A 352 18.27 10.69 26.50
N THR A 353 17.16 10.32 25.86
CA THR A 353 15.79 10.38 26.42
C THR A 353 15.12 9.00 26.51
N ALA A 354 14.17 8.86 27.44
CA ALA A 354 13.52 7.57 27.73
C ALA A 354 12.58 7.09 26.59
N PRO A 355 12.63 5.82 26.17
CA PRO A 355 11.87 5.29 25.03
C PRO A 355 10.34 5.46 25.12
N LYS A 356 9.77 5.44 26.33
CA LYS A 356 8.32 5.60 26.52
C LYS A 356 7.81 7.00 26.17
N ALA A 357 8.60 8.04 26.48
CA ALA A 357 8.24 9.42 26.16
C ALA A 357 8.26 9.64 24.64
N GLN A 358 9.30 9.14 23.96
CA GLN A 358 9.42 9.21 22.50
C GLN A 358 8.23 8.54 21.79
N LYS A 359 7.77 7.37 22.27
CA LYS A 359 6.61 6.68 21.70
C LYS A 359 5.31 7.48 21.85
N PHE A 360 5.10 8.11 23.00
CA PHE A 360 3.92 8.92 23.24
C PHE A 360 3.90 10.18 22.37
N ASP A 361 5.02 10.90 22.30
CA ASP A 361 5.17 12.07 21.43
C ASP A 361 4.95 11.72 19.95
N ARG A 362 5.43 10.54 19.54
CA ARG A 362 5.23 10.06 18.17
C ARG A 362 3.77 9.73 17.87
N LEU A 363 3.05 9.10 18.79
CA LEU A 363 1.61 8.84 18.62
C LEU A 363 0.82 10.14 18.44
N GLN A 364 1.09 11.15 19.27
CA GLN A 364 0.47 12.48 19.12
C GLN A 364 0.81 13.13 17.78
N SER A 365 2.06 12.98 17.31
CA SER A 365 2.47 13.46 15.98
C SER A 365 1.67 12.77 14.86
N ILE A 366 1.47 11.46 14.93
CA ILE A 366 0.73 10.70 13.91
C ILE A 366 -0.74 11.12 13.88
N GLU A 367 -1.37 11.28 15.04
CA GLU A 367 -2.76 11.75 15.15
C GLU A 367 -2.92 13.17 14.58
N LYS A 368 -1.96 14.06 14.89
CA LYS A 368 -1.92 15.41 14.34
C LYS A 368 -1.75 15.40 12.82
N GLU A 369 -0.78 14.63 12.31
CA GLU A 369 -0.56 14.49 10.85
C GLU A 369 -1.82 13.99 10.13
N HIS A 370 -2.57 13.06 10.74
CA HIS A 370 -3.82 12.56 10.18
C HIS A 370 -4.91 13.65 10.16
N LYS A 371 -5.05 14.40 11.25
CA LYS A 371 -5.99 15.53 11.33
C LYS A 371 -5.66 16.60 10.28
N ASP A 372 -4.40 16.98 10.16
CA ASP A 372 -3.92 17.96 9.18
C ASP A 372 -4.19 17.48 7.74
N ALA A 373 -4.02 16.18 7.47
CA ALA A 373 -4.34 15.59 6.17
C ALA A 373 -5.84 15.62 5.84
N LEU A 374 -6.71 15.34 6.82
CA LEU A 374 -8.17 15.45 6.66
C LEU A 374 -8.60 16.90 6.36
N GLU A 375 -8.07 17.87 7.12
CA GLU A 375 -8.34 19.29 6.89
C GLU A 375 -7.81 19.76 5.53
N ARG A 376 -6.62 19.29 5.15
CA ARG A 376 -6.04 19.58 3.83
C ARG A 376 -6.91 19.01 2.71
N ALA A 377 -7.44 17.80 2.87
CA ALA A 377 -8.31 17.18 1.88
C ALA A 377 -9.60 17.98 1.65
N VAL A 378 -10.20 18.51 2.72
CA VAL A 378 -11.34 19.42 2.66
C VAL A 378 -10.95 20.73 1.96
N SER A 379 -9.80 21.33 2.30
CA SER A 379 -9.33 22.59 1.68
C SER A 379 -9.12 22.48 0.16
N LEU A 380 -8.80 21.28 -0.34
CA LEU A 380 -8.62 21.01 -1.76
C LEU A 380 -9.94 20.68 -2.48
N ASN A 381 -11.08 20.74 -1.78
CA ASN A 381 -12.40 20.34 -2.29
C ASN A 381 -12.40 18.91 -2.85
N ILE A 382 -11.70 17.99 -2.18
CA ILE A 382 -11.76 16.57 -2.54
C ILE A 382 -13.21 16.10 -2.33
N PRO A 383 -13.84 15.48 -3.35
CA PRO A 383 -15.22 15.02 -3.23
C PRO A 383 -15.42 14.10 -2.02
N HIS A 384 -16.48 14.34 -1.26
CA HIS A 384 -16.84 13.55 -0.07
C HIS A 384 -15.75 13.49 1.02
N ALA A 385 -14.80 14.44 1.03
CA ALA A 385 -13.91 14.63 2.17
C ALA A 385 -14.70 15.21 3.34
N VAL A 386 -14.55 14.61 4.52
CA VAL A 386 -15.28 14.98 5.74
C VAL A 386 -14.26 15.43 6.77
N SER A 387 -14.53 16.55 7.44
CA SER A 387 -13.71 17.03 8.56
C SER A 387 -13.96 16.18 9.81
N THR A 388 -12.98 16.11 10.71
CA THR A 388 -13.10 15.43 12.01
C THR A 388 -14.29 15.95 12.84
N ALA A 389 -14.77 17.17 12.59
CA ALA A 389 -15.92 17.77 13.27
C ALA A 389 -17.30 17.21 12.86
N SER A 390 -17.43 16.51 11.71
CA SER A 390 -18.71 16.03 11.19
C SER A 390 -18.89 14.50 11.23
N GLY A 391 -17.91 13.76 11.75
CA GLY A 391 -17.94 12.29 11.86
C GLY A 391 -18.79 11.70 13.00
N ALA A 392 -19.51 12.53 13.77
CA ALA A 392 -20.36 12.06 14.87
C ALA A 392 -21.79 11.67 14.44
N HIS A 393 -22.11 11.71 13.14
CA HIS A 393 -23.35 11.14 12.63
C HIS A 393 -23.10 9.71 12.13
N GLU A 394 -23.37 8.76 13.02
CA GLU A 394 -23.54 7.34 12.71
C GLU A 394 -24.48 7.17 11.51
N SER A 395 -23.95 6.66 10.40
CA SER A 395 -24.77 6.18 9.30
C SER A 395 -25.25 4.77 9.64
N THR A 396 -26.48 4.67 10.15
CA THR A 396 -27.28 3.45 10.17
C THR A 396 -27.70 3.11 8.74
N PHE A 397 -27.22 1.98 8.21
CA PHE A 397 -27.91 1.16 7.20
C PHE A 397 -27.47 -0.29 7.31
#